data_AF-A0ABD0LIP6-F1
#
_entry.id   AF-A0ABD0LIP6-F1
#
_cell.length_a   1.000
_cell.length_b   1.000
_cell.length_c   1.000
_cell.angle_alpha   90.00
_cell.angle_beta   90.00
_cell.angle_gamma   90.00
#
_symmetry.space_group_name_H-M   'P 1'
#
loop_
_entity.id
_entity.type
_entity.pdbx_description
1 polymer ?
#
loop_
_entity_poly.entity_id
_entity_poly.type
_entity_poly.pdbx_seq_one_letter_code
_entity_poly.pdbx_strand_id
1 'polypeptide(L)'
;MTLSPQQKQAIVDRHNEIRGQVYPSATNMQKLNMAWSTASDPMEAIKEWQKEIDNFKYGTNSGKVFGRYSQLIWDETGRVGCGMADCSQFLANYPTFFICNYAVGGNTNWAGRGWIPYTQGDSCGACPGKCDSTGKLCDCGGLVCNGGTVDVSTCSCK
;
A
#
# COMPACT_ATOMS: atom_id res chain seq x y z
N MET A 1 2.63 15.79 14.31
CA MET A 1 1.35 15.80 15.05
C MET A 1 0.90 14.34 15.12
N THR A 2 0.77 13.75 16.30
CA THR A 2 0.53 12.30 16.47
C THR A 2 -0.79 12.11 17.22
N LEU A 3 -1.61 11.14 16.79
CA LEU A 3 -2.90 10.86 17.43
C LEU A 3 -2.72 10.33 18.86
N SER A 4 -3.59 10.78 19.76
CA SER A 4 -3.66 10.30 21.14
C SER A 4 -4.15 8.84 21.21
N PRO A 5 -3.92 8.16 22.33
CA PRO A 5 -4.38 6.79 22.57
C PRO A 5 -5.90 6.67 22.54
N GLN A 6 -6.61 7.63 23.13
CA GLN A 6 -8.07 7.66 23.06
C GLN A 6 -8.55 7.89 21.62
N GLN A 7 -7.86 8.73 20.84
CA GLN A 7 -8.20 8.94 19.44
C GLN A 7 -8.01 7.65 18.61
N LYS A 8 -6.93 6.91 18.84
CA LYS A 8 -6.67 5.62 18.17
C LYS A 8 -7.76 4.58 18.50
N GLN A 9 -8.12 4.43 19.77
CA GLN A 9 -9.18 3.50 20.19
C GLN A 9 -10.55 3.91 19.63
N ALA A 10 -10.88 5.21 19.67
CA ALA A 10 -12.11 5.74 19.11
C ALA A 10 -12.24 5.46 17.61
N ILE A 11 -11.14 5.47 16.85
CA ILE A 11 -11.14 5.10 15.43
C ILE A 11 -11.53 3.63 15.25
N VAL A 12 -10.92 2.71 16.00
CA VAL A 12 -11.22 1.27 15.93
C VAL A 12 -12.65 0.98 16.33
N ASP A 13 -13.11 1.60 17.42
CA ASP A 13 -14.46 1.41 17.94
C ASP A 13 -15.49 1.90 16.92
N ARG A 14 -15.27 3.09 16.33
CA ARG A 14 -16.15 3.62 15.29
C ARG A 14 -16.18 2.73 14.04
N HIS A 15 -15.04 2.15 13.64
CA HIS A 15 -15.02 1.21 12.52
C HIS A 15 -15.84 -0.05 12.83
N ASN A 16 -15.67 -0.62 14.03
CA ASN A 16 -16.40 -1.81 14.45
C ASN A 16 -17.90 -1.57 14.57
N GLU A 17 -18.30 -0.39 15.07
CA GLU A 17 -19.70 0.03 15.11
C GLU A 17 -20.32 0.04 13.70
N ILE A 18 -19.66 0.71 12.75
CA ILE A 18 -20.14 0.79 11.35
C ILE A 18 -20.21 -0.60 10.71
N ARG A 19 -19.16 -1.42 10.89
CA ARG A 19 -19.10 -2.80 10.38
C ARG A 19 -20.22 -3.69 10.94
N GLY A 20 -20.64 -3.44 12.18
CA GLY A 20 -21.74 -4.16 12.84
C GLY A 20 -23.14 -3.75 12.40
N GLN A 21 -23.28 -2.66 11.66
CA GLN A 21 -24.57 -2.08 11.26
C GLN A 21 -24.89 -2.27 9.76
N VAL A 22 -24.07 -2.99 9.00
CA VAL A 22 -24.27 -3.18 7.55
C VAL A 22 -25.55 -3.97 7.24
N TYR A 23 -26.24 -3.60 6.15
CA TYR A 23 -27.43 -4.30 5.65
C TYR A 23 -27.28 -4.66 4.15
N PRO A 24 -27.62 -5.89 3.72
CA PRO A 24 -28.03 -7.02 4.55
C PRO A 24 -26.93 -7.43 5.54
N SER A 25 -27.33 -8.03 6.67
CA SER A 25 -26.40 -8.38 7.74
C SER A 25 -25.35 -9.37 7.25
N ALA A 26 -24.08 -9.12 7.53
CA ALA A 26 -22.98 -10.02 7.17
C ALA A 26 -22.81 -11.12 8.22
N THR A 27 -22.77 -12.38 7.79
CA THR A 27 -22.58 -13.56 8.67
C THR A 27 -21.13 -13.78 9.11
N ASN A 28 -20.18 -13.13 8.43
CA ASN A 28 -18.74 -13.35 8.57
C ASN A 28 -17.94 -12.06 8.80
N MET A 29 -18.59 -10.97 9.23
CA MET A 29 -17.91 -9.69 9.45
C MET A 29 -16.97 -9.78 10.67
N GLN A 30 -15.67 -9.81 10.42
CA GLN A 30 -14.68 -9.85 11.50
C GLN A 30 -14.62 -8.52 12.28
N LYS A 31 -14.55 -8.61 13.61
CA LYS A 31 -14.21 -7.47 14.46
C LYS A 31 -12.76 -7.07 14.21
N LEU A 32 -12.54 -5.79 13.90
CA LEU A 32 -11.20 -5.25 13.77
C LEU A 32 -10.58 -5.15 15.16
N ASN A 33 -9.40 -5.73 15.28
CA ASN A 33 -8.47 -5.49 16.37
C ASN A 33 -7.24 -4.78 15.79
N MET A 34 -6.52 -4.02 16.61
CA MET A 34 -5.25 -3.41 16.18
C MET A 34 -4.21 -4.51 15.87
N ALA A 35 -3.58 -4.46 14.70
CA ALA A 35 -2.55 -5.42 14.27
C ALA A 35 -1.27 -4.69 13.82
N TRP A 36 -0.12 -5.29 14.10
CA TRP A 36 1.14 -4.59 14.42
C TRP A 36 2.23 -4.77 13.35
N SER A 37 3.10 -3.78 13.26
CA SER A 37 4.46 -3.95 12.73
C SER A 37 5.40 -4.21 13.90
N THR A 38 6.46 -4.99 13.69
CA THR A 38 7.52 -5.18 14.70
C THR A 38 8.65 -4.16 14.56
N ALA A 39 8.63 -3.37 13.48
CA ALA A 39 9.70 -2.46 13.17
C ALA A 39 9.61 -1.19 14.02
N SER A 40 10.68 -0.89 14.74
CA SER A 40 10.90 0.36 15.46
C SER A 40 11.30 1.51 14.54
N ASP A 41 11.72 1.18 13.32
CA ASP A 41 12.18 2.12 12.31
C ASP A 41 11.38 1.97 10.98
N PRO A 42 10.95 3.08 10.35
CA PRO A 42 10.27 3.03 9.04
C PRO A 42 11.04 2.26 7.97
N MET A 43 12.37 2.38 7.91
CA MET A 43 13.17 1.70 6.89
C MET A 43 13.30 0.21 7.17
N GLU A 44 13.39 -0.20 8.43
CA GLU A 44 13.26 -1.61 8.81
C GLU A 44 11.91 -2.19 8.36
N ALA A 45 10.80 -1.47 8.55
CA ALA A 45 9.49 -1.93 8.11
C ALA A 45 9.43 -2.14 6.58
N ILE A 46 9.94 -1.19 5.81
CA ILE A 46 10.02 -1.29 4.34
C ILE A 46 10.93 -2.46 3.93
N LYS A 47 12.06 -2.67 4.60
CA LYS A 47 12.95 -3.83 4.34
C LYS A 47 12.25 -5.15 4.65
N GLU A 48 11.48 -5.23 5.73
CA GLU A 48 10.69 -6.43 6.05
C GLU A 48 9.61 -6.70 5.00
N TRP A 49 9.00 -5.65 4.43
CA TRP A 49 8.06 -5.79 3.32
C TRP A 49 8.78 -6.21 2.03
N GLN A 50 9.99 -5.70 1.80
CA GLN A 50 10.81 -6.04 0.64
C GLN A 50 11.24 -7.51 0.61
N LYS A 51 11.51 -8.12 1.77
CA LYS A 51 11.93 -9.54 1.88
C LYS A 51 10.95 -10.52 1.23
N GLU A 52 9.70 -10.13 1.06
CA GLU A 52 8.72 -10.93 0.31
C GLU A 52 9.07 -11.13 -1.18
N ILE A 53 10.08 -10.43 -1.70
CA ILE A 53 10.66 -10.69 -3.01
C ILE A 53 11.05 -12.16 -3.20
N ASP A 54 11.52 -12.84 -2.14
CA ASP A 54 11.92 -14.26 -2.19
C ASP A 54 10.73 -15.19 -2.49
N ASN A 55 9.51 -14.70 -2.25
CA ASN A 55 8.26 -15.40 -2.52
C ASN A 55 7.57 -14.91 -3.80
N PHE A 56 8.06 -13.84 -4.42
CA PHE A 56 7.45 -13.25 -5.60
C PHE A 56 7.94 -13.93 -6.88
N LYS A 57 6.99 -14.27 -7.76
CA LYS A 57 7.27 -14.68 -9.13
C LYS A 57 6.33 -13.93 -10.06
N TYR A 58 6.91 -13.14 -10.97
CA TYR A 58 6.15 -12.30 -11.88
C TYR A 58 5.09 -13.11 -12.66
N GLY A 59 3.86 -12.59 -12.71
CA GLY A 59 2.74 -13.19 -13.44
C GLY A 59 2.23 -14.51 -12.87
N THR A 60 2.73 -14.96 -11.71
CA THR A 60 2.39 -16.28 -11.14
C THR A 60 1.90 -16.13 -9.70
N ASN A 61 0.93 -16.95 -9.30
CA ASN A 61 0.64 -17.15 -7.88
C ASN A 61 1.65 -18.15 -7.29
N SER A 62 2.57 -17.69 -6.46
CA SER A 62 3.53 -18.59 -5.79
C SER A 62 2.91 -19.39 -4.63
N GLY A 63 1.66 -19.09 -4.24
CA GLY A 63 1.01 -19.68 -3.07
C GLY A 63 1.60 -19.22 -1.73
N LYS A 64 2.54 -18.28 -1.76
CA LYS A 64 3.19 -17.69 -0.58
C LYS A 64 2.77 -16.23 -0.42
N VAL A 65 3.06 -15.64 0.74
CA VAL A 65 2.76 -14.23 0.99
C VAL A 65 3.80 -13.36 0.28
N PHE A 66 3.33 -12.50 -0.63
CA PHE A 66 4.15 -11.49 -1.30
C PHE A 66 3.46 -10.14 -1.53
N GLY A 67 2.27 -9.94 -0.95
CA GLY A 67 1.44 -8.76 -1.17
C GLY A 67 2.09 -7.44 -0.76
N ARG A 68 2.93 -7.44 0.28
CA ARG A 68 3.63 -6.21 0.72
C ARG A 68 4.70 -5.83 -0.31
N TYR A 69 5.46 -6.80 -0.79
CA TYR A 69 6.43 -6.57 -1.85
C TYR A 69 5.75 -6.11 -3.15
N SER A 70 4.70 -6.79 -3.62
CA SER A 70 4.05 -6.43 -4.88
C SER A 70 3.39 -5.05 -4.86
N GLN A 71 2.95 -4.55 -3.69
CA GLN A 71 2.48 -3.17 -3.55
C GLN A 71 3.63 -2.15 -3.63
N LEU A 72 4.83 -2.48 -3.12
CA LEU A 72 6.01 -1.60 -3.22
C LEU A 72 6.43 -1.34 -4.67
N ILE A 73 6.15 -2.28 -5.57
CA ILE A 73 6.57 -2.25 -6.98
C ILE A 73 5.39 -2.07 -7.95
N TRP A 74 4.25 -1.58 -7.48
CA TRP A 74 3.05 -1.42 -8.30
C TRP A 74 3.15 -0.17 -9.18
N ASP A 75 3.12 -0.31 -10.51
CA ASP A 75 3.45 0.76 -11.47
C ASP A 75 2.51 1.97 -11.43
N GLU A 76 1.21 1.74 -11.23
CA GLU A 76 0.21 2.80 -11.16
C GLU A 76 0.23 3.55 -9.82
N THR A 77 0.97 3.05 -8.84
CA THR A 77 1.08 3.67 -7.53
C THR A 77 2.12 4.80 -7.58
N GLY A 78 1.69 5.97 -8.06
CA GLY A 78 2.55 7.15 -8.13
C GLY A 78 2.72 7.91 -6.80
N ARG A 79 2.00 7.53 -5.74
CA ARG A 79 2.04 8.21 -4.43
C ARG A 79 1.84 7.28 -3.26
N VAL A 80 2.57 7.56 -2.19
CA VAL A 80 2.48 6.88 -0.90
C VAL A 80 2.48 7.91 0.23
N GLY A 81 1.68 7.65 1.27
CA GLY A 81 1.71 8.39 2.52
C GLY A 81 1.86 7.42 3.68
N CYS A 82 2.85 7.65 4.55
CA CYS A 82 3.12 6.78 5.68
C CYS A 82 3.01 7.52 7.01
N GLY A 83 2.64 6.79 8.05
CA GLY A 83 2.58 7.28 9.42
C GLY A 83 3.19 6.26 10.38
N MET A 84 3.88 6.77 11.40
CA MET A 84 4.42 5.95 12.49
C MET A 84 3.84 6.40 13.83
N ALA A 85 3.52 5.45 14.69
CA ALA A 85 2.99 5.72 16.02
C ALA A 85 3.56 4.77 17.07
N ASP A 86 4.23 5.32 18.07
CA ASP A 86 4.63 4.61 19.28
C ASP A 86 3.43 4.47 20.24
N CYS A 87 3.19 3.25 20.69
CA CYS A 87 2.13 2.85 21.62
C CYS A 87 2.68 2.05 22.82
N SER A 88 3.97 2.19 23.14
CA SER A 88 4.66 1.52 24.26
C SER A 88 3.99 1.71 25.61
N GLN A 89 3.31 2.85 25.79
CA GLN A 89 2.47 3.13 26.96
C GLN A 89 1.23 2.23 27.12
N PHE A 90 0.78 1.54 26.07
CA PHE A 90 -0.41 0.66 26.14
C PHE A 90 -0.11 -0.80 25.84
N LEU A 91 0.97 -1.09 25.12
CA LEU A 91 1.26 -2.46 24.67
C LEU A 91 2.68 -2.84 25.01
N ALA A 92 2.78 -3.93 25.76
CA ALA A 92 4.05 -4.51 26.14
C ALA A 92 4.78 -5.16 24.95
N ASN A 93 4.04 -5.66 23.95
CA ASN A 93 4.60 -6.37 22.80
C ASN A 93 4.21 -5.63 21.51
N TYR A 94 5.22 -5.34 20.68
CA TYR A 94 5.09 -4.65 19.39
C TYR A 94 4.48 -3.25 19.49
N PRO A 95 5.09 -2.31 20.22
CA PRO A 95 4.45 -1.04 20.53
C PRO A 95 4.35 -0.08 19.34
N THR A 96 5.08 -0.31 18.25
CA THR A 96 5.21 0.65 17.15
C THR A 96 4.37 0.23 15.95
N PHE A 97 3.51 1.13 15.49
CA PHE A 97 2.85 0.97 14.20
C PHE A 97 3.57 1.76 13.13
N PHE A 98 3.82 1.11 12.01
CA PHE A 98 4.20 1.76 10.77
C PHE A 98 3.21 1.35 9.68
N ILE A 99 2.52 2.32 9.11
CA ILE A 99 1.48 2.10 8.10
C ILE A 99 1.79 2.99 6.92
N CYS A 100 1.71 2.44 5.70
CA CYS A 100 1.74 3.19 4.47
C CYS A 100 0.45 2.94 3.70
N ASN A 101 -0.19 4.02 3.26
CA ASN A 101 -1.31 3.99 2.32
C ASN A 101 -0.82 4.44 0.95
N TYR A 102 -1.21 3.70 -0.07
CA TYR A 102 -0.84 3.93 -1.46
C TYR A 102 -2.05 4.56 -2.16
N ALA A 103 -1.85 5.70 -2.84
CA ALA A 103 -2.94 6.50 -3.39
C ALA A 103 -3.77 5.73 -4.43
N VAL A 104 -3.09 4.89 -5.21
CA VAL A 104 -3.71 3.86 -6.04
C VAL A 104 -3.40 2.52 -5.38
N GLY A 105 -4.44 1.81 -4.95
CA GLY A 105 -4.32 0.48 -4.38
C GLY A 105 -3.88 -0.52 -5.43
N GLY A 106 -2.73 -1.16 -5.20
CA GLY A 106 -2.23 -2.26 -6.01
C GLY A 106 -2.78 -3.61 -5.55
N ASN A 107 -2.12 -4.70 -5.98
CA ASN A 107 -2.48 -6.08 -5.63
C ASN A 107 -3.90 -6.47 -5.97
N THR A 108 -4.45 -5.85 -7.01
CA THR A 108 -5.84 -6.02 -7.34
C THR A 108 -6.00 -6.83 -8.62
N ASN A 109 -7.01 -7.69 -8.61
CA ASN A 109 -7.46 -8.40 -9.80
C ASN A 109 -8.47 -7.57 -10.62
N TRP A 110 -8.89 -6.37 -10.17
CA TRP A 110 -9.91 -5.56 -10.83
C TRP A 110 -9.50 -5.08 -12.23
N ALA A 111 -8.20 -5.05 -12.53
CA ALA A 111 -7.68 -4.76 -13.87
C ALA A 111 -7.46 -6.02 -14.73
N GLY A 112 -7.88 -7.21 -14.29
CA GLY A 112 -7.61 -8.47 -15.00
C GLY A 112 -6.14 -8.87 -15.09
N ARG A 113 -5.24 -8.12 -14.42
CA ARG A 113 -3.78 -8.26 -14.50
C ARG A 113 -3.23 -9.51 -13.80
N GLY A 114 -3.98 -10.13 -12.90
CA GLY A 114 -3.42 -11.19 -12.05
C GLY A 114 -2.27 -10.67 -11.18
N TRP A 115 -1.19 -11.45 -11.02
CA TRP A 115 -0.02 -11.10 -10.21
C TRP A 115 1.05 -10.35 -11.02
N ILE A 116 0.63 -9.29 -11.71
CA ILE A 116 1.45 -8.50 -12.63
C ILE A 116 1.47 -7.05 -12.10
N PRO A 117 2.47 -6.67 -11.28
CA PRO A 117 2.51 -5.35 -10.64
C PRO A 117 2.99 -4.22 -11.56
N TYR A 118 3.63 -4.55 -12.68
CA TYR A 118 4.13 -3.58 -13.66
C TYR A 118 4.16 -4.22 -15.05
N THR A 119 4.19 -3.42 -16.12
CA THR A 119 4.39 -3.91 -17.50
C THR A 119 5.88 -4.20 -17.77
N GLN A 120 6.22 -5.37 -18.34
CA GLN A 120 7.61 -5.69 -18.72
C GLN A 120 8.07 -4.87 -19.93
N GLY A 121 9.31 -4.40 -19.91
CA GLY A 121 9.93 -3.68 -21.01
C GLY A 121 11.20 -2.94 -20.57
N ASP A 122 11.78 -2.18 -21.49
CA ASP A 122 12.90 -1.30 -21.17
C ASP A 122 12.47 -0.18 -20.22
N SER A 123 13.41 0.25 -19.36
CA SER A 123 13.19 1.39 -18.46
C SER A 123 12.68 2.59 -19.25
N CYS A 124 11.58 3.19 -18.77
CA CYS A 124 10.91 4.32 -19.41
C CYS A 124 10.40 4.10 -20.85
N GLY A 125 10.35 2.85 -21.35
CA GLY A 125 9.84 2.56 -22.70
C GLY A 125 8.39 2.99 -22.91
N ALA A 126 7.60 3.07 -21.83
CA ALA A 126 6.21 3.53 -21.85
C ALA A 126 6.03 5.06 -21.72
N CYS A 127 7.11 5.82 -21.47
CA CYS A 127 7.05 7.25 -21.17
C CYS A 127 8.21 8.02 -21.86
N PRO A 128 8.30 7.99 -23.20
CA PRO A 128 9.38 8.62 -23.94
C PRO A 128 9.43 10.13 -23.66
N GLY A 129 10.62 10.63 -23.33
CA GLY A 129 10.82 12.04 -22.98
C GLY A 129 10.27 12.46 -21.60
N LYS A 130 9.79 11.50 -20.81
CA LYS A 130 9.28 11.68 -19.44
C LYS A 130 9.98 10.75 -18.45
N CYS A 131 11.21 10.37 -18.76
CA CYS A 131 12.03 9.58 -17.84
C CYS A 131 12.71 10.51 -16.84
N ASP A 132 12.84 10.05 -15.61
CA ASP A 132 13.54 10.77 -14.55
C ASP A 132 15.05 10.87 -14.84
N SER A 133 15.75 11.65 -14.02
CA SER A 133 17.20 11.88 -14.19
C SER A 133 18.05 10.60 -14.03
N THR A 134 17.51 9.55 -13.41
CA THR A 134 18.19 8.25 -13.29
C THR A 134 18.03 7.37 -14.52
N GLY A 135 17.10 7.71 -15.42
CA GLY A 135 16.81 6.91 -16.60
C GLY A 135 16.03 5.62 -16.28
N LYS A 136 15.33 5.56 -15.13
CA LYS A 136 14.69 4.32 -14.63
C LYS A 136 13.20 4.45 -14.41
N LEU A 137 12.69 5.63 -14.08
CA LEU A 137 11.30 5.83 -13.68
C LEU A 137 10.61 6.87 -14.56
N CYS A 138 9.33 6.66 -14.84
CA CYS A 138 8.51 7.67 -15.48
C CYS A 138 8.17 8.79 -14.49
N ASP A 139 8.39 10.03 -14.88
CA ASP A 139 8.10 11.23 -14.09
C ASP A 139 7.16 12.18 -14.85
N CYS A 140 5.94 12.28 -14.33
CA CYS A 140 4.92 13.21 -14.81
C CYS A 140 4.82 14.47 -13.95
N GLY A 141 5.93 14.91 -13.34
CA GLY A 141 6.01 16.15 -12.57
C GLY A 141 5.12 16.14 -11.32
N GLY A 142 4.91 14.96 -10.74
CA GLY A 142 4.05 14.80 -9.57
C GLY A 142 2.55 14.98 -9.85
N LEU A 143 2.06 14.79 -11.08
CA LEU A 143 0.61 14.79 -11.37
C LEU A 143 -0.17 13.84 -10.43
N VAL A 144 -1.37 14.27 -10.01
CA VAL A 144 -2.30 13.48 -9.17
C VAL A 144 -3.65 13.43 -9.83
N CYS A 145 -4.21 12.23 -9.91
CA CYS A 145 -5.54 12.02 -10.48
C CYS A 145 -6.54 11.73 -9.37
N ASN A 146 -7.51 12.63 -9.19
CA ASN A 146 -8.58 12.47 -8.21
C ASN A 146 -9.61 11.45 -8.74
N GLY A 147 -9.40 10.16 -8.42
CA GLY A 147 -10.30 9.08 -8.82
C GLY A 147 -9.87 8.27 -10.04
N GLY A 148 -8.57 8.25 -10.34
CA GLY A 148 -8.02 7.54 -11.49
C GLY A 148 -6.51 7.33 -11.38
N THR A 149 -5.88 6.95 -12.49
CA THR A 149 -4.43 6.73 -12.58
C THR A 149 -3.80 7.71 -13.56
N VAL A 150 -2.48 7.88 -13.47
CA VAL A 150 -1.74 8.67 -14.46
C VAL A 150 -1.45 7.78 -15.67
N ASP A 151 -1.80 8.25 -16.87
CA ASP A 151 -1.23 7.75 -18.11
C ASP A 151 0.18 8.31 -18.25
N VAL A 152 1.20 7.45 -18.07
CA VAL A 152 2.61 7.86 -18.09
C VAL A 152 3.11 8.23 -19.49
N SER A 153 2.38 7.89 -20.55
CA SER A 153 2.77 8.24 -21.93
C SER A 153 2.42 9.68 -22.27
N THR A 154 1.29 10.17 -21.76
CA THR A 154 0.77 11.52 -22.02
C THR A 154 0.92 12.45 -20.81
N CYS A 155 1.18 11.90 -19.62
CA CYS A 155 1.06 12.58 -18.34
C CYS A 155 -0.30 13.25 -18.16
N SER A 156 -1.37 12.49 -18.39
CA SER A 156 -2.76 12.89 -18.16
C SER A 156 -3.47 11.90 -17.25
N CYS A 157 -4.60 12.31 -16.67
CA CYS A 157 -5.42 11.41 -15.85
C CYS A 157 -6.34 10.53 -16.71
N LYS A 158 -6.45 9.26 -16.32
CA LYS A 158 -7.36 8.27 -16.90
C LYS A 158 -8.20 7.59 -15.81
#